data_AF-A0A1F8LME2-F1
#
_entry.id   AF-A0A1F8LME2-F1
#
_cell.length_a   1.000
_cell.length_b   1.000
_cell.length_c   1.000
_cell.angle_alpha   90.00
_cell.angle_beta   90.00
_cell.angle_gamma   90.00
#
_symmetry.space_group_name_H-M   'P 1'
#
loop_
_entity.id
_entity.type
_entity.pdbx_description
1 polymer ?
#
loop_
_entity_poly.entity_id
_entity_poly.type
_entity_poly.pdbx_seq_one_letter_code
_entity_poly.pdbx_strand_id
1 'polypeptide(L)'
;MSLQTPNLDDRKFQDIVSEARSRIPLYCPKWTDYNLSDPGITLIEMFAWIVDMLLYRLNRVPEKNYIKFMEMIGIRLEPPKPAKVNMTFRLSAAQPEQVTIPQGTEVATVRTETQDAVSFTTDQAFTIVLPSLSYALTTVNDEEYSDIYSALKNPDRIVPVFQEVPQENNA
;
A
#
# COMPACT_ATOMS: atom_id res chain seq x y z
N MET A 1 -5.60 -9.84 0.56
CA MET A 1 -6.03 -10.97 -0.28
C MET A 1 -7.30 -10.56 -1.00
N SER A 2 -7.31 -10.58 -2.33
CA SER A 2 -8.56 -10.45 -3.08
C SER A 2 -9.40 -11.71 -2.85
N LEU A 3 -10.67 -11.53 -2.50
CA LEU A 3 -11.63 -12.63 -2.53
C LEU A 3 -11.77 -13.07 -3.99
N GLN A 4 -11.58 -14.36 -4.27
CA GLN A 4 -11.79 -14.87 -5.61
C GLN A 4 -13.28 -14.71 -5.98
N THR A 5 -13.55 -14.07 -7.11
CA THR A 5 -14.92 -13.92 -7.61
C THR A 5 -15.49 -15.32 -7.92
N PRO A 6 -16.66 -15.68 -7.37
CA PRO A 6 -17.26 -16.97 -7.65
C PRO A 6 -17.66 -17.05 -9.13
N ASN A 7 -17.33 -18.19 -9.75
CA ASN A 7 -17.77 -18.51 -11.09
C ASN A 7 -19.19 -19.10 -11.01
N LEU A 8 -20.18 -18.40 -11.56
CA LEU A 8 -21.60 -18.79 -11.46
C LEU A 8 -21.96 -19.90 -12.45
N ASP A 9 -21.33 -19.91 -13.62
CA ASP A 9 -21.51 -20.91 -14.66
C ASP A 9 -20.18 -21.10 -15.40
N ASP A 10 -19.67 -22.32 -15.41
CA ASP A 10 -18.36 -22.68 -15.95
C ASP A 10 -18.41 -23.26 -17.37
N ARG A 11 -19.62 -23.36 -17.97
CA ARG A 11 -19.78 -23.84 -19.33
C ARG A 11 -19.08 -22.93 -20.32
N LYS A 12 -18.34 -23.54 -21.23
CA LYS A 12 -17.70 -22.89 -22.36
C LYS A 12 -18.48 -23.16 -23.64
N PHE A 13 -18.16 -22.41 -24.68
CA PHE A 13 -18.66 -22.62 -26.05
C PHE A 13 -18.84 -24.11 -26.43
N GLN A 14 -17.81 -24.93 -26.26
CA GLN A 14 -17.85 -26.34 -26.67
C GLN A 14 -18.81 -27.19 -25.85
N ASP A 15 -18.96 -26.87 -24.56
CA ASP A 15 -19.93 -27.55 -23.69
C ASP A 15 -21.35 -27.27 -24.18
N ILE A 16 -21.62 -26.02 -24.56
CA ILE A 16 -22.92 -25.58 -25.09
C ILE A 16 -23.21 -26.23 -26.46
N VAL A 17 -22.23 -26.25 -27.37
CA VAL A 17 -22.38 -26.91 -28.69
C VAL A 17 -22.63 -28.41 -28.52
N SER A 18 -21.86 -29.07 -27.65
CA SER A 18 -21.99 -30.50 -27.39
C SER A 18 -23.33 -30.85 -26.76
N GLU A 19 -23.78 -30.06 -25.77
CA GLU A 19 -25.09 -30.20 -25.15
C GLU A 19 -26.22 -30.02 -26.17
N ALA A 20 -26.15 -28.98 -26.99
CA ALA A 20 -27.16 -28.71 -28.03
C ALA A 20 -27.21 -29.85 -29.07
N ARG A 21 -26.06 -30.33 -29.54
CA ARG A 21 -25.99 -31.46 -30.50
C ARG A 21 -26.56 -32.75 -29.91
N SER A 22 -26.29 -33.02 -28.64
CA SER A 22 -26.81 -34.21 -27.95
C SER A 22 -28.34 -34.25 -27.89
N ARG A 23 -28.98 -33.08 -27.96
CA ARG A 23 -30.43 -32.90 -27.90
C ARG A 23 -31.12 -32.96 -29.27
N ILE A 24 -30.39 -32.88 -30.38
CA ILE A 24 -30.98 -32.89 -31.74
C ILE A 24 -31.86 -34.13 -31.98
N PRO A 25 -31.45 -35.37 -31.66
CA PRO A 25 -32.29 -36.55 -31.90
C PRO A 25 -33.63 -36.52 -31.17
N LEU A 26 -33.68 -35.83 -30.01
CA LEU A 26 -34.89 -35.72 -29.20
C LEU A 26 -35.88 -34.69 -29.79
N TYR A 27 -35.39 -33.51 -30.18
CA TYR A 27 -36.26 -32.40 -30.60
C TYR A 27 -36.49 -32.36 -32.12
N CYS A 28 -35.52 -32.80 -32.91
CA CYS A 28 -35.52 -32.70 -34.38
C CYS A 28 -35.14 -34.06 -35.01
N PRO A 29 -35.91 -35.14 -34.82
CA PRO A 29 -35.56 -36.47 -35.30
C PRO A 29 -35.44 -36.60 -36.83
N LYS A 30 -35.99 -35.64 -37.59
CA LYS A 30 -35.86 -35.57 -39.05
C LYS A 30 -34.56 -34.91 -39.53
N TRP A 31 -33.83 -34.26 -38.63
CA TRP A 31 -32.56 -33.62 -38.94
C TRP A 31 -31.47 -34.70 -38.85
N THR A 32 -30.90 -35.06 -40.00
CA THR A 32 -29.96 -36.20 -40.10
C THR A 32 -28.54 -35.80 -40.47
N ASP A 33 -28.34 -34.60 -41.00
CA ASP A 33 -27.02 -34.06 -41.32
C ASP A 33 -26.47 -33.32 -40.10
N TYR A 34 -25.29 -33.72 -39.62
CA TYR A 34 -24.63 -33.10 -38.47
C TYR A 34 -23.21 -32.64 -38.81
N ASN A 35 -22.93 -32.44 -40.10
CA ASN A 35 -21.64 -31.94 -40.58
C ASN A 35 -21.46 -30.45 -40.24
N LEU A 36 -20.21 -29.98 -40.19
CA LEU A 36 -19.93 -28.55 -39.99
C LEU A 36 -20.54 -27.65 -41.08
N SER A 37 -20.69 -28.17 -42.29
CA SER A 37 -21.30 -27.45 -43.41
C SER A 37 -22.83 -27.30 -43.29
N ASP A 38 -23.46 -27.97 -42.32
CA ASP A 38 -24.89 -27.86 -42.09
C ASP A 38 -25.23 -26.46 -41.53
N PRO A 39 -26.13 -25.69 -42.18
CA PRO A 39 -26.54 -24.37 -41.71
C PRO A 39 -27.15 -24.37 -40.30
N GLY A 40 -27.85 -25.43 -39.91
CA GLY A 40 -28.38 -25.63 -38.56
C GLY A 40 -27.28 -25.82 -37.52
N ILE A 41 -26.20 -26.54 -37.86
CA ILE A 41 -25.01 -26.65 -36.99
C ILE A 41 -24.34 -25.28 -36.86
N THR A 42 -24.22 -24.54 -37.96
CA THR A 42 -23.69 -23.16 -37.94
C THR A 42 -24.53 -22.24 -37.02
N LEU A 43 -25.86 -22.38 -37.03
CA LEU A 43 -26.74 -21.63 -36.12
C LEU A 43 -26.50 -22.03 -34.66
N ILE A 44 -26.36 -23.32 -34.35
CA ILE A 44 -26.03 -23.79 -33.00
C ILE A 44 -24.73 -23.16 -32.52
N GLU A 45 -23.69 -23.16 -33.35
CA GLU A 45 -22.41 -22.54 -33.03
C GLU A 45 -22.55 -21.03 -32.81
N MET A 46 -23.27 -20.33 -33.69
CA MET A 46 -23.51 -18.89 -33.53
C MET A 46 -24.22 -18.56 -32.20
N PHE A 47 -25.26 -19.31 -31.84
CA PHE A 47 -25.97 -19.12 -30.57
C PHE A 47 -25.10 -19.52 -29.38
N ALA A 48 -24.32 -20.59 -29.48
CA ALA A 48 -23.36 -20.98 -28.44
C ALA A 48 -22.34 -19.87 -28.18
N TRP A 49 -21.86 -19.19 -29.23
CA TRP A 49 -20.96 -18.04 -29.09
C TRP A 49 -21.62 -16.86 -28.37
N ILE A 50 -22.88 -16.55 -28.70
CA ILE A 50 -23.64 -15.49 -27.99
C ILE A 50 -23.80 -15.85 -26.51
N VAL A 51 -24.16 -17.10 -26.20
CA VAL A 51 -24.34 -17.57 -24.82
C VAL A 51 -23.02 -17.55 -24.06
N ASP A 52 -21.91 -17.99 -24.65
CA ASP A 52 -20.57 -17.92 -24.06
C ASP A 52 -20.21 -16.48 -23.65
N MET A 53 -20.50 -15.49 -24.51
CA MET A 53 -20.30 -14.07 -24.17
C MET A 53 -21.25 -13.58 -23.06
N LEU A 54 -22.47 -14.11 -22.96
CA LEU A 54 -23.38 -13.82 -21.86
C LEU A 54 -22.91 -14.43 -20.53
N LEU A 55 -22.45 -15.68 -20.54
CA LEU A 55 -21.89 -16.34 -19.35
C LEU A 55 -20.66 -15.58 -18.82
N TYR A 56 -19.79 -15.12 -19.72
CA TYR A 56 -18.68 -14.25 -19.36
C TYR A 56 -19.12 -12.98 -18.61
N ARG A 57 -20.21 -12.34 -19.06
CA ARG A 57 -20.76 -11.14 -18.39
C ARG A 57 -21.42 -11.49 -17.06
N LEU A 58 -22.15 -12.61 -17.00
CA LEU A 58 -22.80 -13.10 -15.79
C LEU A 58 -21.78 -13.35 -14.67
N ASN A 59 -20.64 -13.96 -15.01
CA ASN A 59 -19.56 -14.25 -14.06
C ASN A 59 -18.85 -13.00 -13.51
N ARG A 60 -19.12 -11.81 -14.07
CA ARG A 60 -18.66 -10.51 -13.53
C ARG A 60 -19.66 -9.82 -12.59
N VAL A 61 -20.89 -10.33 -12.50
CA VAL A 61 -21.94 -9.77 -11.64
C VAL A 61 -21.61 -9.88 -10.15
N PRO A 62 -21.07 -11.01 -9.62
CA PRO A 62 -20.77 -11.13 -8.19
C PRO A 62 -19.79 -10.06 -7.69
N GLU A 63 -18.73 -9.78 -8.46
CA GLU A 63 -17.75 -8.74 -8.12
C GLU A 63 -18.37 -7.34 -8.10
N LYS A 64 -19.19 -7.01 -9.11
CA LYS A 64 -19.93 -5.74 -9.15
C LYS A 64 -20.88 -5.58 -7.97
N ASN A 65 -21.60 -6.65 -7.63
CA ASN A 65 -22.51 -6.64 -6.49
C ASN A 65 -21.75 -6.45 -5.18
N TYR A 66 -20.62 -7.13 -4.99
CA TYR A 66 -19.75 -6.97 -3.83
C TYR A 66 -19.32 -5.50 -3.65
N ILE A 67 -18.78 -4.89 -4.69
CA ILE A 67 -18.40 -3.46 -4.67
C ILE A 67 -19.61 -2.59 -4.33
N LYS A 68 -20.77 -2.86 -4.95
CA LYS A 68 -21.95 -2.04 -4.71
C LYS A 68 -22.49 -2.18 -3.29
N PHE A 69 -22.45 -3.38 -2.72
CA PHE A 69 -22.82 -3.61 -1.32
C PHE A 69 -21.90 -2.86 -0.38
N MET A 70 -20.58 -2.87 -0.64
CA MET A 70 -19.60 -2.07 0.12
C MET A 70 -19.93 -0.58 0.08
N GLU A 71 -20.21 -0.02 -1.09
CA GLU A 71 -20.61 1.38 -1.23
C GLU A 71 -21.90 1.69 -0.44
N MET A 72 -22.89 0.79 -0.45
CA MET A 72 -24.17 1.00 0.23
C MET A 72 -24.06 0.98 1.75
N ILE A 73 -23.14 0.18 2.32
CA ILE A 73 -22.84 0.21 3.77
C ILE A 73 -21.88 1.35 4.16
N GLY A 74 -21.54 2.22 3.21
CA GLY A 74 -20.73 3.42 3.44
C GLY A 74 -19.23 3.19 3.39
N ILE A 75 -18.76 1.99 3.00
CA ILE A 75 -17.34 1.77 2.75
C ILE A 75 -16.95 2.53 1.48
N ARG A 76 -15.91 3.36 1.60
CA ARG A 76 -15.31 4.08 0.48
C ARG A 76 -13.83 3.79 0.45
N LEU A 77 -13.25 3.79 -0.74
CA LEU A 77 -11.80 3.76 -0.89
C LEU A 77 -11.21 5.00 -0.22
N GLU A 78 -10.19 4.80 0.60
CA GLU A 78 -9.45 5.93 1.17
C GLU A 78 -8.79 6.71 0.03
N PRO A 79 -8.83 8.04 0.06
CA PRO A 79 -8.09 8.84 -0.91
C PRO A 79 -6.58 8.58 -0.76
N PRO A 80 -5.79 8.79 -1.83
CA PRO A 80 -4.34 8.71 -1.74
C PRO A 80 -3.83 9.66 -0.63
N LYS A 81 -3.01 9.14 0.28
CA LYS A 81 -2.42 9.90 1.39
C LYS A 81 -1.02 10.38 0.99
N PRO A 82 -0.67 11.66 1.21
CA PRO A 82 0.68 12.15 0.92
C PRO A 82 1.71 11.41 1.79
N ALA A 83 2.87 11.13 1.23
CA ALA A 83 3.97 10.52 1.96
C ALA A 83 4.53 11.49 3.02
N LYS A 84 4.91 10.96 4.19
CA LYS A 84 5.54 11.72 5.27
C LYS A 84 6.86 11.07 5.65
N VAL A 85 7.88 11.87 5.88
CA VAL A 85 9.22 11.41 6.25
C VAL A 85 9.85 12.38 7.24
N ASN A 86 10.65 11.85 8.16
CA ASN A 86 11.46 12.66 9.05
C ASN A 86 12.74 13.08 8.31
N MET A 87 13.06 14.37 8.37
CA MET A 87 14.25 14.94 7.75
C MET A 87 15.05 15.73 8.78
N THR A 88 16.37 15.68 8.66
CA THR A 88 17.29 16.45 9.50
C THR A 88 18.01 17.50 8.66
N PHE A 89 17.90 18.76 9.08
CA PHE A 89 18.71 19.84 8.52
C PHE A 89 19.96 20.01 9.36
N ARG A 90 21.12 19.99 8.72
CA ARG A 90 22.41 20.28 9.36
C ARG A 90 22.94 21.58 8.77
N LEU A 91 23.32 22.51 9.64
CA LEU A 91 24.04 23.71 9.21
C LEU A 91 25.45 23.30 8.75
N SER A 92 25.87 23.82 7.60
CA SER A 92 27.21 23.56 7.05
C SER A 92 28.32 24.22 7.87
N ALA A 93 28.00 25.29 8.61
CA ALA A 93 28.87 25.98 9.53
C ALA A 93 28.07 26.54 10.71
N ALA A 94 28.73 26.80 11.83
CA ALA A 94 28.11 27.47 12.97
C ALA A 94 27.63 28.88 12.55
N GLN A 95 26.37 29.18 12.83
CA GLN A 95 25.77 30.50 12.59
C GLN A 95 25.70 31.27 13.90
N PRO A 96 25.91 32.60 13.89
CA PRO A 96 25.79 33.42 15.10
C PRO A 96 24.34 33.58 15.58
N GLU A 97 23.37 33.44 14.67
CA GLU A 97 21.95 33.60 14.93
C GLU A 97 21.19 32.29 14.74
N GLN A 98 20.03 32.17 15.38
CA GLN A 98 19.13 31.04 15.20
C GLN A 98 18.59 31.02 13.76
N VAL A 99 18.62 29.86 13.13
CA VAL A 99 18.19 29.71 11.73
C VAL A 99 16.79 29.11 11.71
N THR A 100 15.82 29.85 11.19
CA THR A 100 14.44 29.35 11.03
C THR A 100 14.25 28.79 9.62
N ILE A 101 13.79 27.55 9.54
CA ILE A 101 13.34 26.91 8.31
C ILE A 101 11.81 27.07 8.24
N PRO A 102 11.29 27.85 7.28
CA PRO A 102 9.85 28.08 7.14
C PRO A 102 9.07 26.80 6.83
N GLN A 103 7.77 26.83 7.14
CA GLN A 103 6.81 25.87 6.58
C GLN A 103 6.79 26.00 5.06
N GLY A 104 6.63 24.88 4.35
CA GLY A 104 6.62 24.87 2.89
C GLY A 104 8.01 24.90 2.25
N THR A 105 9.08 24.73 3.02
CA THR A 105 10.44 24.60 2.46
C THR A 105 10.49 23.34 1.61
N GLU A 106 10.77 23.50 0.31
CA GLU A 106 10.82 22.39 -0.64
C GLU A 106 12.13 21.63 -0.55
N VAL A 107 12.03 20.30 -0.52
CA VAL A 107 13.16 19.38 -0.61
C VAL A 107 12.83 18.28 -1.61
N ALA A 108 13.82 17.77 -2.32
CA ALA A 108 13.59 16.76 -3.35
C ALA A 108 14.56 15.59 -3.21
N THR A 109 14.12 14.41 -3.65
CA THR A 109 15.04 13.30 -3.89
C THR A 109 15.96 13.61 -5.07
N VAL A 110 17.09 12.90 -5.14
CA VAL A 110 17.98 13.00 -6.30
C VAL A 110 17.28 12.37 -7.51
N ARG A 111 17.14 13.15 -8.58
CA ARG A 111 16.69 12.62 -9.88
C ARG A 111 17.72 11.62 -10.41
N THR A 112 17.26 10.46 -10.88
CA THR A 112 18.10 9.46 -11.56
C THR A 112 17.74 9.39 -13.04
N GLU A 113 18.44 8.57 -13.83
CA GLU A 113 18.08 8.36 -15.25
C GLU A 113 16.71 7.69 -15.43
N THR A 114 16.26 6.93 -14.42
CA THR A 114 15.02 6.13 -14.49
C THR A 114 13.90 6.66 -13.62
N GLN A 115 14.17 7.65 -12.75
CA GLN A 115 13.19 8.19 -11.81
C GLN A 115 13.30 9.71 -11.71
N ASP A 116 12.16 10.37 -11.88
CA ASP A 116 12.01 11.80 -11.60
C ASP A 116 12.20 12.10 -10.11
N ALA A 117 12.61 13.33 -9.80
CA ALA A 117 12.72 13.78 -8.43
C ALA A 117 11.32 13.88 -7.78
N VAL A 118 11.20 13.40 -6.56
CA VAL A 118 9.99 13.53 -5.75
C VAL A 118 10.18 14.70 -4.79
N SER A 119 9.38 15.76 -4.98
CA SER A 119 9.37 16.91 -4.09
C SER A 119 8.52 16.65 -2.85
N PHE A 120 9.04 17.09 -1.71
CA PHE A 120 8.39 17.17 -0.41
C PHE A 120 8.44 18.62 0.08
N THR A 121 7.57 18.95 1.03
CA THR A 121 7.59 20.25 1.71
C THR A 121 7.57 20.06 3.22
N THR A 122 8.12 21.00 3.97
CA THR A 122 8.03 20.98 5.43
C THR A 122 6.59 21.25 5.89
N ASP A 123 6.05 20.35 6.71
CA ASP A 123 4.69 20.46 7.26
C ASP A 123 4.54 21.69 8.20
N GLN A 124 5.62 22.09 8.87
CA GLN A 124 5.65 23.20 9.83
C GLN A 124 6.99 23.93 9.77
N ALA A 125 7.01 25.18 10.25
CA ALA A 125 8.24 25.92 10.46
C ALA A 125 8.97 25.38 11.70
N PHE A 126 10.29 25.35 11.67
CA PHE A 126 11.09 25.02 12.85
C PHE A 126 12.37 25.86 12.89
N THR A 127 12.87 26.09 14.10
CA THR A 127 14.07 26.92 14.32
C THR A 127 15.20 26.04 14.84
N ILE A 128 16.32 26.06 14.12
CA ILE A 128 17.59 25.48 14.57
C ILE A 128 18.13 26.42 15.64
N VAL A 129 18.04 25.96 16.89
CA VAL A 129 18.60 26.65 18.04
C VAL A 129 20.10 26.42 18.12
N LEU A 130 20.80 27.34 18.80
CA LEU A 130 22.21 27.21 19.17
C LEU A 130 22.27 26.76 20.64
N PRO A 131 22.13 25.45 20.94
CA PRO A 131 22.16 25.00 22.31
C PRO A 131 23.59 25.16 22.86
N SER A 132 23.71 25.81 24.01
CA SER A 132 24.93 25.73 24.82
C SER A 132 24.71 24.69 25.91
N LEU A 133 25.42 23.56 25.81
CA LEU A 133 25.46 22.59 26.90
C LEU A 133 26.24 23.25 28.05
N SER A 134 25.52 23.63 29.10
CA SER A 134 26.08 24.35 30.25
C SER A 134 26.55 23.40 31.35
N TYR A 135 25.76 22.37 31.62
CA TYR A 135 26.04 21.33 32.61
C TYR A 135 25.59 19.98 32.07
N ALA A 136 26.21 18.91 32.55
CA ALA A 136 25.72 17.56 32.36
C ALA A 136 25.80 16.91 33.73
N LEU A 137 24.68 16.58 34.33
CA LEU A 137 24.63 16.07 35.70
C LEU A 137 24.31 14.58 35.68
N THR A 138 24.95 13.82 36.56
CA THR A 138 24.59 12.43 36.85
C THR A 138 24.28 12.28 38.34
N THR A 139 23.39 11.36 38.67
CA THR A 139 23.07 10.98 40.05
C THR A 139 22.83 9.48 40.11
N VAL A 140 23.14 8.87 41.25
CA VAL A 140 22.88 7.44 41.51
C VAL A 140 21.63 7.25 42.35
N ASN A 141 21.30 8.22 43.22
CA ASN A 141 20.25 8.09 44.24
C ASN A 141 19.20 9.22 44.17
N ASP A 142 19.21 10.07 43.15
CA ASP A 142 18.40 11.31 43.05
C ASP A 142 18.60 12.35 44.17
N GLU A 143 19.53 12.11 45.11
CA GLU A 143 19.83 13.01 46.23
C GLU A 143 21.02 13.94 45.95
N GLU A 144 22.07 13.42 45.30
CA GLU A 144 23.29 14.17 44.97
C GLU A 144 23.53 14.15 43.47
N TYR A 145 23.71 15.34 42.87
CA TYR A 145 24.02 15.52 41.46
C TYR A 145 25.47 15.94 41.29
N SER A 146 26.21 15.19 40.46
CA SER A 146 27.60 15.47 40.12
C SER A 146 27.71 15.97 38.69
N ASP A 147 28.41 17.09 38.47
CA ASP A 147 28.64 17.64 37.14
C ASP A 147 29.77 16.90 36.40
N ILE A 148 29.37 16.19 35.36
CA ILE A 148 30.22 15.41 34.46
C ILE A 148 30.49 16.14 33.14
N TYR A 149 30.05 17.39 32.98
CA TYR A 149 30.26 18.16 31.74
C TYR A 149 31.73 18.20 31.30
N SER A 150 32.64 18.35 32.27
CA SER A 150 34.09 18.33 32.04
C SER A 150 34.60 16.97 31.56
N ALA A 151 33.97 15.87 31.97
CA ALA A 151 34.31 14.52 31.55
C ALA A 151 33.81 14.23 30.12
N LEU A 152 32.62 14.71 29.75
CA LEU A 152 32.07 14.57 28.39
C LEU A 152 32.89 15.30 27.30
N LYS A 153 33.68 16.31 27.68
CA LYS A 153 34.62 16.97 26.76
C LYS A 153 35.84 16.12 26.41
N ASN A 154 36.13 15.05 27.17
CA ASN A 154 37.24 14.14 26.93
C ASN A 154 36.73 12.84 26.31
N PRO A 155 37.09 12.50 25.06
CA PRO A 155 36.64 11.28 24.38
C PRO A 155 37.04 9.99 25.11
N ASP A 156 38.13 10.04 25.89
CA ASP A 156 38.72 8.87 26.57
C ASP A 156 38.07 8.58 27.94
N ARG A 157 37.17 9.45 28.42
CA ARG A 157 36.48 9.24 29.70
C ARG A 157 35.13 8.59 29.48
N ILE A 158 34.98 7.38 30.00
CA ILE A 158 33.69 6.68 30.05
C ILE A 158 32.88 7.23 31.21
N VAL A 159 31.69 7.75 30.92
CA VAL A 159 30.70 8.13 31.92
C VAL A 159 29.61 7.04 31.94
N PRO A 160 29.45 6.29 33.02
CA PRO A 160 28.36 5.34 33.15
C PRO A 160 27.03 6.11 33.28
N VAL A 161 26.12 5.88 32.32
CA VAL A 161 24.76 6.50 32.31
C VAL A 161 23.76 5.65 33.10
N PHE A 162 24.05 4.36 33.23
CA PHE A 162 23.22 3.40 33.94
C PHE A 162 24.02 2.72 35.04
N GLN A 163 23.33 2.35 36.11
CA GLN A 163 23.86 1.51 37.17
C GLN A 163 24.22 0.11 36.63
N GLU A 164 25.34 -0.46 37.10
CA GLU A 164 25.82 -1.77 36.64
C GLU A 164 24.85 -2.91 36.99
N VAL A 165 24.12 -2.77 38.11
CA VAL A 165 23.13 -3.74 38.57
C VAL A 165 21.74 -3.10 38.48
N PRO A 166 20.82 -3.61 37.64
CA PRO A 166 19.45 -3.13 37.57
C PRO A 166 18.71 -3.42 38.89
N GLN A 167 18.10 -2.41 39.51
CA GLN A 167 17.15 -2.62 40.63
C GLN A 167 15.71 -2.64 40.13
N GLU A 168 14.84 -3.38 40.83
CA GLU A 168 13.39 -3.37 40.57
C GLU A 168 12.84 -1.94 40.68
N ASN A 169 12.03 -1.53 39.70
CA ASN A 169 11.41 -0.20 39.53
C ASN A 169 12.24 0.93 38.87
N ASN A 170 13.36 0.65 38.20
CA ASN A 170 14.11 1.65 37.38
C ASN A 170 13.66 1.71 35.90
N ALA A 171 12.35 1.75 35.63
CA ALA A 171 11.80 1.84 34.27
C ALA A 171 11.36 3.25 33.90
#